data_AF-T0YRD9-F1
#
_entry.id   AF-T0YRD9-F1
#
_cell.length_a   1.000
_cell.length_b   1.000
_cell.length_c   1.000
_cell.angle_alpha   90.00
_cell.angle_beta   90.00
_cell.angle_gamma   90.00
#
_symmetry.space_group_name_H-M   'P 1'
#
loop_
_entity.id
_entity.type
_entity.pdbx_description
1 polymer ?
#
loop_
_entity_poly.entity_id
_entity_poly.type
_entity_poly.pdbx_seq_one_letter_code
_entity_poly.pdbx_strand_id
1 'polypeptide(L)'
;APLHSLGGDTWERVKRKAAEKVRDAAAELLGLHAQRAARSGAELRADPALYAQFAASFRFEETPDQHTAIEAVLADMAAPAPMDRVVCGDVGFGKTEVALRAAFVAALAGRQVAVLVPTTLLAQQHWQNFRDRMADWPIRIEALTRFQSRGDALTALQRLACGEIDIIIGTHRLLQADVRFDRLGLVIVDEEHRFGVRHKEQLKRLRAEVDLLTLTATPIPRTLNMAMMGMRDLSIIATPPSQRLAVKTVITPVGRGADPRSVSTRTGARRTVFYFLHNEVDSIERMQRELAE
;
A
#
# COMPACT_ATOMS: atom_id res chain seq x y z
N ALA A 1 -1.10 -11.11 -27.68
CA ALA A 1 -2.53 -11.45 -27.63
C ALA A 1 -2.75 -12.72 -28.45
N PRO A 2 -3.69 -13.61 -28.07
CA PRO A 2 -4.00 -14.78 -28.88
C PRO A 2 -4.52 -14.35 -30.26
N LEU A 3 -4.08 -15.05 -31.31
CA LEU A 3 -4.58 -14.85 -32.68
C LEU A 3 -5.85 -15.68 -32.86
N HIS A 4 -6.96 -15.02 -33.21
CA HIS A 4 -8.23 -15.67 -33.50
C HIS A 4 -8.38 -15.89 -35.01
N SER A 5 -9.05 -16.97 -35.42
CA SER A 5 -9.35 -17.23 -36.82
C SER A 5 -10.40 -16.26 -37.36
N LEU A 6 -10.22 -15.82 -38.60
CA LEU A 6 -11.20 -14.99 -39.32
C LEU A 6 -12.42 -15.84 -39.69
N GLY A 7 -13.63 -15.29 -39.49
CA GLY A 7 -14.90 -15.96 -39.82
C GLY A 7 -15.47 -16.90 -38.75
N GLY A 8 -14.81 -17.05 -37.59
CA GLY A 8 -15.33 -17.84 -36.46
C GLY A 8 -15.92 -16.99 -35.34
N ASP A 9 -16.96 -17.50 -34.67
CA ASP A 9 -17.66 -16.82 -33.56
C ASP A 9 -16.87 -16.76 -32.25
N THR A 10 -15.61 -17.21 -32.24
CA THR A 10 -14.79 -17.27 -31.03
C THR A 10 -14.53 -15.88 -30.46
N TRP A 11 -14.26 -14.88 -31.31
CA TRP A 11 -14.07 -13.50 -30.87
C TRP A 11 -15.35 -12.92 -30.24
N GLU A 12 -16.50 -13.08 -30.91
CA GLU A 12 -17.78 -12.57 -30.40
C GLU A 12 -18.18 -13.25 -29.08
N ARG A 13 -17.93 -14.56 -28.93
CA ARG A 13 -18.13 -15.25 -27.65
C ARG A 13 -17.23 -14.73 -26.54
N VAL A 14 -15.95 -14.50 -26.82
CA VAL A 14 -14.99 -13.94 -25.85
C VAL A 14 -15.39 -12.52 -25.46
N LYS A 15 -15.76 -11.69 -26.44
CA LYS A 15 -16.23 -10.31 -26.24
C LYS A 15 -17.50 -10.26 -25.38
N ARG A 16 -18.50 -11.11 -25.66
CA ARG A 16 -19.73 -11.20 -24.86
C ARG A 16 -19.43 -11.61 -23.42
N LYS A 17 -18.61 -12.65 -23.23
CA LYS A 17 -18.19 -13.11 -21.90
C LYS A 17 -17.41 -12.04 -21.13
N ALA A 18 -16.58 -11.25 -21.82
CA ALA A 18 -15.89 -10.12 -21.22
C ALA A 18 -16.87 -9.01 -20.81
N ALA A 19 -17.84 -8.69 -21.66
CA ALA A 19 -18.89 -7.69 -21.36
C ALA A 19 -19.74 -8.09 -20.15
N GLU A 20 -20.14 -9.37 -20.06
CA GLU A 20 -20.85 -9.93 -18.89
C GLU A 20 -20.02 -9.74 -17.61
N LYS A 21 -18.74 -10.13 -17.63
CA LYS A 21 -17.84 -9.95 -16.48
C LYS A 21 -17.65 -8.50 -16.06
N VAL A 22 -17.53 -7.59 -17.04
CA VAL A 22 -17.40 -6.15 -16.77
C VAL A 22 -18.68 -5.62 -16.11
N ARG A 23 -19.85 -6.05 -16.60
CA ARG A 23 -21.15 -5.68 -16.02
C ARG A 23 -21.30 -6.18 -14.58
N ASP A 24 -20.93 -7.43 -14.32
CA ASP A 24 -21.02 -8.01 -12.97
C ASP A 24 -20.09 -7.28 -12.00
N ALA A 25 -18.86 -6.95 -12.42
CA ALA A 25 -17.92 -6.16 -11.62
C ALA A 25 -18.41 -4.73 -11.35
N ALA A 26 -19.03 -4.08 -12.36
CA ALA A 26 -19.61 -2.75 -12.19
C ALA A 26 -20.79 -2.77 -11.22
N ALA A 27 -21.67 -3.76 -11.32
CA ALA A 27 -22.80 -3.94 -10.40
C ALA A 27 -22.32 -4.16 -8.95
N GLU A 28 -21.27 -4.97 -8.77
CA GLU A 28 -20.65 -5.19 -7.45
C GLU A 28 -20.09 -3.88 -6.85
N LEU A 29 -19.34 -3.11 -7.63
CA LEU A 29 -18.77 -1.83 -7.21
C LEU A 29 -19.84 -0.80 -6.85
N LEU A 30 -20.89 -0.68 -7.68
CA LEU A 30 -22.03 0.19 -7.42
C LEU A 30 -22.77 -0.21 -6.14
N GLY A 31 -22.96 -1.52 -5.93
CA GLY A 31 -23.56 -2.04 -4.70
C GLY A 31 -22.76 -1.67 -3.45
N LEU A 32 -21.43 -1.80 -3.51
CA LEU A 32 -20.55 -1.40 -2.43
C LEU A 32 -20.59 0.12 -2.18
N HIS A 33 -20.57 0.93 -3.23
CA HIS A 33 -20.66 2.39 -3.11
C HIS A 33 -22.00 2.83 -2.49
N ALA A 34 -23.11 2.23 -2.93
CA ALA A 34 -24.43 2.50 -2.36
C ALA A 34 -24.51 2.14 -0.87
N GLN A 35 -23.93 1.00 -0.47
CA GLN A 35 -23.85 0.61 0.95
C GLN A 35 -23.05 1.61 1.79
N ARG A 36 -21.97 2.17 1.23
CA ARG A 36 -21.13 3.17 1.91
C ARG A 36 -21.82 4.52 2.03
N ALA A 37 -22.45 4.99 0.96
CA ALA A 37 -23.20 6.24 0.95
C ALA A 37 -24.40 6.22 1.92
N ALA A 38 -24.99 5.05 2.15
CA ALA A 38 -26.08 4.87 3.11
C ALA A 38 -25.62 4.77 4.57
N ARG A 39 -24.32 4.57 4.83
CA ARG A 39 -23.76 4.45 6.18
C ARG A 39 -23.16 5.78 6.64
N SER A 40 -23.35 6.08 7.92
CA SER A 40 -22.53 7.07 8.61
C SER A 40 -21.23 6.39 9.05
N GLY A 41 -20.11 6.81 8.49
CA GLY A 41 -18.77 6.47 8.93
C GLY A 41 -18.40 7.16 10.24
N ALA A 42 -17.20 6.87 10.74
CA ALA A 42 -16.62 7.58 11.87
C ALA A 42 -15.89 8.82 11.35
N GLU A 43 -16.30 10.02 11.79
CA GLU A 43 -15.55 11.24 11.47
C GLU A 43 -14.23 11.24 12.25
N LEU A 44 -13.12 11.00 11.55
CA LEU A 44 -11.78 10.96 12.12
C LEU A 44 -11.16 12.36 12.02
N ARG A 45 -11.17 13.08 13.14
CA ARG A 45 -10.54 14.40 13.26
C ARG A 45 -9.52 14.39 14.38
N ALA A 46 -8.36 14.98 14.14
CA ALA A 46 -7.37 15.27 15.16
C ALA A 46 -7.35 16.77 15.46
N ASP A 47 -6.84 17.13 16.63
CA ASP A 47 -6.55 18.52 16.97
C ASP A 47 -5.55 19.10 15.94
N PRO A 48 -5.89 20.20 15.25
CA PRO A 48 -5.01 20.82 14.27
C PRO A 48 -3.63 21.19 14.82
N ALA A 49 -3.51 21.55 16.09
CA ALA A 49 -2.23 21.89 16.72
C ALA A 49 -1.34 20.64 16.89
N LEU A 50 -1.93 19.52 17.34
CA LEU A 50 -1.21 18.25 17.45
C LEU A 50 -0.81 17.71 16.09
N TYR A 51 -1.71 17.80 15.10
CA TYR A 51 -1.40 17.43 13.73
C TYR A 51 -0.26 18.28 13.14
N ALA A 52 -0.29 19.60 13.33
CA ALA A 52 0.77 20.49 12.86
C ALA A 52 2.13 20.16 13.52
N GLN A 53 2.15 19.84 14.82
CA GLN A 53 3.36 19.39 15.51
C GLN A 53 3.89 18.08 14.92
N PHE A 54 3.01 17.11 14.64
CA PHE A 54 3.40 15.86 13.98
C PHE A 54 3.93 16.10 12.56
N ALA A 55 3.25 16.91 11.76
CA ALA A 55 3.67 17.25 10.41
C ALA A 55 5.04 17.95 10.39
N ALA A 56 5.29 18.86 11.34
CA ALA A 56 6.57 19.57 11.48
C ALA A 56 7.75 18.67 11.86
N SER A 57 7.50 17.48 12.43
CA SER A 57 8.54 16.49 12.72
C SER A 57 9.06 15.76 11.47
N PHE A 58 8.40 15.94 10.32
CA PHE A 58 8.81 15.33 9.07
C PHE A 58 10.11 15.97 8.57
N ARG A 59 11.13 15.14 8.33
CA ARG A 59 12.50 15.60 8.01
C ARG A 59 12.70 16.02 6.55
N PHE A 60 11.67 15.89 5.72
CA PHE A 60 11.73 16.18 4.30
C PHE A 60 10.67 17.22 3.96
N GLU A 61 10.90 17.98 2.90
CA GLU A 61 9.89 18.87 2.35
C GLU A 61 8.92 18.06 1.48
N GLU A 62 7.62 18.31 1.66
CA GLU A 62 6.58 17.67 0.88
C GLU A 62 6.57 18.21 -0.55
N THR A 63 6.32 17.34 -1.53
CA THR A 63 6.01 17.79 -2.89
C THR A 63 4.58 18.32 -2.96
N PRO A 64 4.23 19.17 -3.94
CA PRO A 64 2.85 19.64 -4.12
C PRO A 64 1.82 18.50 -4.26
N ASP A 65 2.21 17.41 -4.96
CA ASP A 65 1.34 16.24 -5.10
C ASP A 65 1.17 15.46 -3.79
N GLN A 66 2.22 15.38 -2.96
CA GLN A 66 2.14 14.78 -1.63
C GLN A 66 1.21 15.58 -0.75
N HIS A 67 1.39 16.90 -0.70
CA HIS A 67 0.55 17.79 0.09
C HIS A 67 -0.93 17.66 -0.32
N THR A 68 -1.21 17.71 -1.63
CA THR A 68 -2.58 17.51 -2.16
C THR A 68 -3.15 16.15 -1.79
N ALA A 69 -2.34 15.08 -1.85
CA ALA A 69 -2.79 13.74 -1.47
C ALA A 69 -3.08 13.63 0.03
N ILE A 70 -2.29 14.29 0.88
CA ILE A 70 -2.48 14.34 2.34
C ILE A 70 -3.77 15.07 2.67
N GLU A 71 -3.96 16.28 2.15
CA GLU A 71 -5.18 17.07 2.39
C GLU A 71 -6.44 16.32 1.94
N ALA A 72 -6.40 15.67 0.77
CA ALA A 72 -7.53 14.87 0.29
C ALA A 72 -7.85 13.68 1.20
N VAL A 73 -6.83 12.97 1.70
CA VAL A 73 -7.04 11.86 2.66
C VAL A 73 -7.63 12.37 3.97
N LEU A 74 -7.10 13.48 4.51
CA LEU A 74 -7.59 14.04 5.77
C LEU A 74 -9.02 14.60 5.65
N ALA A 75 -9.34 15.22 4.53
CA ALA A 75 -10.68 15.71 4.23
C ALA A 75 -11.69 14.56 4.16
N ASP A 76 -11.36 13.47 3.46
CA ASP A 76 -12.23 12.30 3.38
C ASP A 76 -12.41 11.63 4.74
N MET A 77 -11.34 11.49 5.52
CA MET A 77 -11.40 10.93 6.88
C MET A 77 -12.27 11.77 7.83
N ALA A 78 -12.33 13.09 7.61
CA ALA A 78 -13.16 14.00 8.38
C ALA A 78 -14.63 14.06 7.91
N ALA A 79 -14.95 13.39 6.79
CA ALA A 79 -16.28 13.36 6.21
C ALA A 79 -17.19 12.30 6.90
N PRO A 80 -18.51 12.46 6.86
CA PRO A 80 -19.44 11.50 7.44
C PRO A 80 -19.56 10.21 6.62
N ALA A 81 -19.23 10.25 5.33
CA ALA A 81 -19.21 9.04 4.50
C ALA A 81 -17.85 8.35 4.67
N PRO A 82 -17.79 7.01 4.80
CA PRO A 82 -16.51 6.33 4.89
C PRO A 82 -15.61 6.65 3.67
N MET A 83 -14.29 6.73 3.86
CA MET A 83 -13.27 6.97 2.81
C MET A 83 -12.88 5.67 2.08
N ASP A 84 -12.84 5.66 0.74
CA ASP A 84 -12.21 4.58 -0.08
C ASP A 84 -11.31 5.21 -1.11
N ARG A 85 -10.08 5.52 -0.68
CA ARG A 85 -9.11 6.26 -1.47
C ARG A 85 -7.92 5.40 -1.85
N VAL A 86 -7.47 5.55 -3.09
CA VAL A 86 -6.21 4.99 -3.58
C VAL A 86 -5.19 6.13 -3.70
N VAL A 87 -4.02 5.93 -3.11
CA VAL A 87 -2.85 6.78 -3.33
C VAL A 87 -1.87 6.04 -4.20
N CYS A 88 -1.71 6.54 -5.42
CA CYS A 88 -0.83 6.00 -6.43
C CYS A 88 0.40 6.88 -6.58
N GLY A 89 1.59 6.28 -6.62
CA GLY A 89 2.82 7.01 -6.91
C GLY A 89 4.00 6.06 -6.93
N ASP A 90 5.11 6.42 -7.55
CA ASP A 90 6.25 5.50 -7.68
C ASP A 90 6.86 5.12 -6.31
N VAL A 91 7.65 4.05 -6.29
CA VAL A 91 8.41 3.64 -5.09
C VAL A 91 9.29 4.81 -4.66
N GLY A 92 9.22 5.23 -3.40
CA GLY A 92 10.00 6.37 -2.88
C GLY A 92 9.40 7.75 -3.12
N PHE A 93 8.18 7.86 -3.65
CA PHE A 93 7.47 9.15 -3.80
C PHE A 93 6.70 9.56 -2.54
N GLY A 94 7.00 8.97 -1.38
CA GLY A 94 6.43 9.41 -0.09
C GLY A 94 5.01 8.92 0.22
N LYS A 95 4.49 7.89 -0.46
CA LYS A 95 3.20 7.25 -0.11
C LYS A 95 3.08 6.87 1.37
N THR A 96 4.19 6.41 1.96
CA THR A 96 4.25 6.04 3.38
C THR A 96 3.97 7.22 4.31
N GLU A 97 4.37 8.45 3.95
CA GLU A 97 4.10 9.64 4.76
C GLU A 97 2.61 9.99 4.76
N VAL A 98 1.92 9.82 3.62
CA VAL A 98 0.46 9.96 3.52
C VAL A 98 -0.24 8.98 4.47
N ALA A 99 0.19 7.72 4.48
CA ALA A 99 -0.35 6.69 5.35
C ALA A 99 -0.05 6.92 6.83
N LEU A 100 1.16 7.41 7.16
CA LEU A 100 1.54 7.76 8.52
C LEU A 100 0.66 8.86 9.09
N ARG A 101 0.38 9.91 8.31
CA ARG A 101 -0.50 11.02 8.70
C ARG A 101 -1.94 10.56 8.91
N ALA A 102 -2.46 9.73 8.01
CA ALA A 102 -3.77 9.13 8.16
C ALA A 102 -3.86 8.28 9.45
N ALA A 103 -2.88 7.41 9.67
CA ALA A 103 -2.84 6.56 10.86
C ALA A 103 -2.72 7.37 12.15
N PHE A 104 -1.93 8.44 12.14
CA PHE A 104 -1.78 9.36 13.26
C PHE A 104 -3.12 10.02 13.63
N VAL A 105 -3.83 10.56 12.65
CA VAL A 105 -5.14 11.21 12.86
C VAL A 105 -6.16 10.21 13.39
N ALA A 106 -6.23 9.01 12.80
CA ALA A 106 -7.14 7.97 13.26
C ALA A 106 -6.84 7.53 14.71
N ALA A 107 -5.56 7.35 15.06
CA ALA A 107 -5.14 6.98 16.41
C ALA A 107 -5.47 8.07 17.43
N LEU A 108 -5.19 9.35 17.13
CA LEU A 108 -5.55 10.47 18.01
C LEU A 108 -7.06 10.67 18.14
N ALA A 109 -7.84 10.31 17.12
CA ALA A 109 -9.30 10.26 17.20
C ALA A 109 -9.82 9.08 18.05
N GLY A 110 -8.92 8.30 18.67
CA GLY A 110 -9.27 7.16 19.50
C GLY A 110 -9.83 5.98 18.68
N ARG A 111 -9.36 5.81 17.44
CA ARG A 111 -9.72 4.64 16.61
C ARG A 111 -8.49 3.79 16.34
N GLN A 112 -8.71 2.48 16.25
CA GLN A 112 -7.65 1.55 15.89
C GLN A 112 -7.38 1.58 14.39
N VAL A 113 -6.11 1.39 14.02
CA VAL A 113 -5.63 1.37 12.64
C VAL A 113 -5.02 0.00 12.34
N ALA A 114 -5.44 -0.60 11.22
CA ALA A 114 -4.83 -1.82 10.70
C ALA A 114 -4.01 -1.50 9.45
N VAL A 115 -2.70 -1.77 9.47
CA VAL A 115 -1.83 -1.64 8.30
C VAL A 115 -1.52 -3.03 7.73
N LEU A 116 -2.10 -3.32 6.58
CA LEU A 116 -1.99 -4.58 5.86
C LEU A 116 -0.92 -4.50 4.78
N VAL A 117 0.07 -5.37 4.87
CA VAL A 117 1.21 -5.43 3.95
C VAL A 117 1.42 -6.85 3.40
N PRO A 118 2.03 -7.02 2.22
CA PRO A 118 2.04 -8.33 1.56
C PRO A 118 3.10 -9.29 2.12
N THR A 119 4.15 -8.78 2.77
CA THR A 119 5.27 -9.59 3.27
C THR A 119 5.63 -9.26 4.71
N THR A 120 6.18 -10.25 5.41
CA THR A 120 6.67 -10.08 6.79
C THR A 120 7.80 -9.05 6.88
N LEU A 121 8.65 -8.94 5.86
CA LEU A 121 9.71 -7.95 5.79
C LEU A 121 9.15 -6.53 5.71
N LEU A 122 8.16 -6.30 4.85
CA LEU A 122 7.48 -5.01 4.77
C LEU A 122 6.75 -4.69 6.08
N ALA A 123 6.18 -5.69 6.77
CA ALA A 123 5.53 -5.47 8.06
C ALA A 123 6.52 -4.95 9.10
N GLN A 124 7.70 -5.55 9.15
CA GLN A 124 8.77 -5.11 10.05
C GLN A 124 9.27 -3.70 9.69
N GLN A 125 9.45 -3.41 8.41
CA GLN A 125 9.88 -2.08 7.94
C GLN A 125 8.85 -1.00 8.28
N HIS A 126 7.58 -1.24 8.00
CA HIS A 126 6.50 -0.32 8.36
C HIS A 126 6.38 -0.17 9.88
N TRP A 127 6.46 -1.25 10.65
CA TRP A 127 6.46 -1.16 12.12
C TRP A 127 7.58 -0.28 12.66
N GLN A 128 8.81 -0.46 12.17
CA GLN A 128 9.94 0.34 12.59
C GLN A 128 9.75 1.81 12.19
N ASN A 129 9.35 2.08 10.94
CA ASN A 129 9.09 3.44 10.47
C ASN A 129 7.98 4.14 11.27
N PHE A 130 6.88 3.45 11.56
CA PHE A 130 5.76 4.00 12.33
C PHE A 130 6.18 4.27 13.77
N ARG A 131 6.85 3.31 14.41
CA ARG A 131 7.37 3.46 15.77
C ARG A 131 8.35 4.63 15.88
N ASP A 132 9.28 4.77 14.94
CA ASP A 132 10.27 5.84 14.95
C ASP A 132 9.63 7.22 14.68
N ARG A 133 8.65 7.29 13.76
CA ARG A 133 7.94 8.54 13.44
C ARG A 133 6.99 9.00 14.54
N MET A 134 6.44 8.07 15.33
CA MET A 134 5.48 8.36 16.39
C MET A 134 6.07 8.15 17.80
N ALA A 135 7.39 8.13 17.95
CA ALA A 135 8.07 7.83 19.21
C ALA A 135 7.73 8.81 20.35
N ASP A 136 7.52 10.09 20.01
CA ASP A 136 7.19 11.15 20.96
C ASP A 136 5.69 11.23 21.29
N TRP A 137 4.89 10.29 20.77
CA TRP A 137 3.43 10.30 20.89
C TRP A 137 2.95 9.11 21.73
N PRO A 138 1.88 9.27 22.52
CA PRO A 138 1.32 8.20 23.33
C PRO A 138 0.47 7.24 22.47
N ILE A 139 1.02 6.76 21.36
CA ILE A 139 0.36 5.85 20.40
C ILE A 139 1.05 4.50 20.49
N ARG A 140 0.30 3.46 20.81
CA ARG A 140 0.82 2.09 20.92
C ARG A 140 0.81 1.40 19.57
N ILE A 141 2.00 1.09 19.08
CA ILE A 141 2.22 0.48 17.76
C ILE A 141 2.83 -0.90 17.91
N GLU A 142 2.11 -1.91 17.44
CA GLU A 142 2.55 -3.30 17.48
C GLU A 142 2.62 -3.89 16.06
N ALA A 143 3.41 -4.94 15.90
CA ALA A 143 3.43 -5.72 14.67
C ALA A 143 2.86 -7.11 14.91
N LEU A 144 2.22 -7.70 13.91
CA LEU A 144 1.81 -9.10 13.88
C LEU A 144 2.50 -9.80 12.71
N THR A 145 3.63 -10.43 13.00
CA THR A 145 4.53 -11.01 12.01
C THR A 145 4.81 -12.48 12.29
N ARG A 146 5.28 -13.23 11.28
CA ARG A 146 5.69 -14.63 11.45
C ARG A 146 6.94 -14.81 12.31
N PHE A 147 7.65 -13.73 12.64
CA PHE A 147 8.88 -13.80 13.45
C PHE A 147 8.59 -13.80 14.96
N GLN A 148 7.36 -13.48 15.37
CA GLN A 148 6.95 -13.50 16.78
C GLN A 148 6.62 -14.93 17.23
N SER A 149 6.82 -15.20 18.52
CA SER A 149 6.38 -16.45 19.10
C SER A 149 4.85 -16.53 19.10
N ARG A 150 4.31 -17.75 19.18
CA ARG A 150 2.86 -17.94 19.28
C ARG A 150 2.28 -17.27 20.54
N GLY A 151 3.04 -17.26 21.64
CA GLY A 151 2.62 -16.60 22.88
C GLY A 151 2.48 -15.10 22.68
N ASP A 152 3.50 -14.44 22.12
CA ASP A 152 3.50 -13.00 21.88
C ASP A 152 2.38 -12.58 20.93
N ALA A 153 2.17 -13.36 19.86
CA ALA A 153 1.08 -13.11 18.92
C ALA A 153 -0.30 -13.20 19.58
N LEU A 154 -0.53 -14.17 20.47
CA LEU A 154 -1.78 -14.28 21.22
C LEU A 154 -1.99 -13.12 22.19
N THR A 155 -0.93 -12.70 22.90
CA THR A 155 -0.99 -11.53 23.79
C THR A 155 -1.27 -10.25 23.01
N ALA A 156 -0.66 -10.06 21.83
CA ALA A 156 -0.94 -8.93 20.96
C ALA A 156 -2.40 -8.91 20.50
N LEU A 157 -2.97 -10.05 20.12
CA LEU A 157 -4.38 -10.16 19.73
C LEU A 157 -5.34 -9.88 20.87
N GLN A 158 -5.01 -10.30 22.11
CA GLN A 158 -5.81 -9.96 23.29
C GLN A 158 -5.80 -8.46 23.56
N ARG A 159 -4.61 -7.83 23.55
CA ARG A 159 -4.48 -6.38 23.71
C ARG A 159 -5.19 -5.59 22.61
N LEU A 160 -5.15 -6.10 21.38
CA LEU A 160 -5.88 -5.51 20.24
C LEU A 160 -7.38 -5.54 20.48
N ALA A 161 -7.92 -6.67 20.95
CA ALA A 161 -9.33 -6.85 21.26
C ALA A 161 -9.80 -6.01 22.45
N CYS A 162 -8.90 -5.68 23.40
CA CYS A 162 -9.17 -4.79 24.52
C CYS A 162 -8.98 -3.29 24.18
N GLY A 163 -8.59 -2.95 22.95
CA GLY A 163 -8.36 -1.56 22.55
C GLY A 163 -7.06 -0.94 23.06
N GLU A 164 -6.13 -1.73 23.61
CA GLU A 164 -4.84 -1.23 24.11
C GLU A 164 -3.81 -0.94 23.01
N ILE A 165 -4.04 -1.44 21.79
CA ILE A 165 -3.18 -1.21 20.62
C ILE A 165 -3.90 -0.24 19.69
N ASP A 166 -3.28 0.91 19.42
CA ASP A 166 -3.83 1.93 18.53
C ASP A 166 -3.54 1.60 17.07
N ILE A 167 -2.32 1.11 16.77
CA ILE A 167 -1.91 0.75 15.41
C ILE A 167 -1.33 -0.65 15.40
N ILE A 168 -1.90 -1.54 14.58
CA ILE A 168 -1.38 -2.89 14.35
C ILE A 168 -0.92 -3.03 12.90
N ILE A 169 0.33 -3.46 12.71
CA ILE A 169 0.92 -3.63 11.38
C ILE A 169 1.17 -5.11 11.14
N GLY A 170 0.65 -5.64 10.04
CA GLY A 170 0.73 -7.08 9.83
C GLY A 170 0.44 -7.50 8.41
N THR A 171 0.64 -8.79 8.18
CA THR A 171 0.30 -9.40 6.90
C THR A 171 -1.19 -9.75 6.86
N HIS A 172 -1.60 -10.54 5.86
CA HIS A 172 -2.91 -11.18 5.79
C HIS A 172 -3.35 -11.92 7.08
N ARG A 173 -2.44 -12.19 8.02
CA ARG A 173 -2.78 -12.68 9.37
C ARG A 173 -3.83 -11.82 10.07
N LEU A 174 -3.82 -10.49 9.86
CA LEU A 174 -4.80 -9.55 10.43
C LEU A 174 -6.22 -9.72 9.86
N LEU A 175 -6.37 -10.40 8.73
CA LEU A 175 -7.68 -10.67 8.12
C LEU A 175 -8.30 -11.98 8.63
N GLN A 176 -7.59 -12.77 9.45
CA GLN A 176 -8.13 -14.03 9.96
C GLN A 176 -9.28 -13.79 10.95
N ALA A 177 -10.21 -14.74 11.04
CA ALA A 177 -11.47 -14.59 11.78
C ALA A 177 -11.30 -14.48 13.32
N ASP A 178 -10.15 -14.85 13.84
CA ASP A 178 -9.81 -14.75 15.26
C ASP A 178 -9.26 -13.36 15.65
N VAL A 179 -8.97 -12.50 14.68
CA VAL A 179 -8.54 -11.12 14.92
C VAL A 179 -9.77 -10.26 15.17
N ARG A 180 -9.84 -9.68 16.37
CA ARG A 180 -10.92 -8.80 16.79
C ARG A 180 -10.34 -7.44 17.15
N PHE A 181 -10.97 -6.41 16.62
CA PHE A 181 -10.71 -5.02 16.97
C PHE A 181 -11.83 -4.54 17.89
N ASP A 182 -11.49 -3.69 18.85
CA ASP A 182 -12.46 -2.99 19.69
C ASP A 182 -13.14 -1.87 18.89
N ARG A 183 -12.34 -1.03 18.21
CA ARG A 183 -12.81 0.20 17.55
C ARG A 183 -12.02 0.53 16.29
N LEU A 184 -11.94 -0.42 15.35
CA LEU A 184 -11.30 -0.21 14.06
C LEU A 184 -11.94 0.96 13.30
N GLY A 185 -11.14 1.96 12.95
CA GLY A 185 -11.59 3.16 12.21
C GLY A 185 -10.88 3.37 10.88
N LEU A 186 -9.68 2.82 10.69
CA LEU A 186 -8.92 2.97 9.45
C LEU A 186 -8.20 1.66 9.09
N VAL A 187 -8.30 1.27 7.82
CA VAL A 187 -7.53 0.18 7.24
C VAL A 187 -6.63 0.76 6.15
N ILE A 188 -5.33 0.53 6.26
CA ILE A 188 -4.34 0.91 5.26
C ILE A 188 -3.85 -0.36 4.57
N VAL A 189 -3.92 -0.44 3.25
CA VAL A 189 -3.48 -1.60 2.47
C VAL A 189 -2.35 -1.18 1.55
N ASP A 190 -1.17 -1.74 1.75
CA ASP A 190 -0.02 -1.56 0.87
C ASP A 190 0.05 -2.70 -0.15
N GLU A 191 0.18 -2.34 -1.43
CA GLU A 191 0.24 -3.26 -2.56
C GLU A 191 -0.88 -4.32 -2.58
N GLU A 192 -2.14 -3.85 -2.55
CA GLU A 192 -3.37 -4.68 -2.58
C GLU A 192 -3.33 -5.79 -3.64
N HIS A 193 -2.68 -5.55 -4.78
CA HIS A 193 -2.58 -6.50 -5.90
C HIS A 193 -1.86 -7.81 -5.52
N ARG A 194 -1.04 -7.82 -4.47
CA ARG A 194 -0.29 -9.00 -3.98
C ARG A 194 -1.13 -9.91 -3.06
N PHE A 195 -2.33 -9.51 -2.67
CA PHE A 195 -3.20 -10.32 -1.82
C PHE A 195 -4.00 -11.35 -2.64
N GLY A 196 -4.13 -12.56 -2.08
CA GLY A 196 -4.92 -13.64 -2.69
C GLY A 196 -6.42 -13.38 -2.66
N VAL A 197 -7.19 -14.17 -3.42
CA VAL A 197 -8.65 -13.99 -3.62
C VAL A 197 -9.40 -13.97 -2.29
N ARG A 198 -9.15 -14.92 -1.37
CA ARG A 198 -9.83 -14.97 -0.06
C ARG A 198 -9.61 -13.71 0.78
N HIS A 199 -8.40 -13.15 0.75
CA HIS A 199 -8.07 -11.93 1.49
C HIS A 199 -8.81 -10.73 0.89
N LYS A 200 -8.94 -10.67 -0.44
CA LYS A 200 -9.69 -9.61 -1.13
C LYS A 200 -11.18 -9.62 -0.75
N GLU A 201 -11.79 -10.79 -0.60
CA GLU A 201 -13.18 -10.89 -0.13
C GLU A 201 -13.36 -10.36 1.30
N GLN A 202 -12.39 -10.60 2.20
CA GLN A 202 -12.44 -10.02 3.55
C GLN A 202 -12.21 -8.50 3.54
N LEU A 203 -11.29 -8.03 2.70
CA LEU A 203 -11.07 -6.59 2.47
C LEU A 203 -12.33 -5.91 1.92
N LYS A 204 -13.09 -6.54 1.02
CA LYS A 204 -14.36 -6.00 0.52
C LYS A 204 -15.38 -5.75 1.64
N ARG A 205 -15.45 -6.66 2.62
CA ARG A 205 -16.34 -6.50 3.79
C ARG A 205 -15.90 -5.32 4.65
N LEU A 206 -14.60 -5.23 4.98
CA LEU A 206 -14.04 -4.09 5.70
C LEU A 206 -14.25 -2.77 4.95
N ARG A 207 -14.08 -2.81 3.61
CA ARG A 207 -14.36 -1.69 2.70
C ARG A 207 -15.84 -1.30 2.71
N ALA A 208 -16.79 -2.07 3.21
CA ALA A 208 -18.18 -1.60 3.33
C ALA A 208 -18.41 -0.80 4.62
N GLU A 209 -17.53 -0.90 5.62
CA GLU A 209 -17.81 -0.49 7.00
C GLU A 209 -16.83 0.54 7.56
N VAL A 210 -15.59 0.55 7.06
CA VAL A 210 -14.47 1.32 7.62
C VAL A 210 -13.80 2.14 6.53
N ASP A 211 -13.11 3.22 6.92
CA ASP A 211 -12.22 3.97 6.04
C ASP A 211 -11.10 3.06 5.53
N LEU A 212 -10.88 3.10 4.22
CA LEU A 212 -9.88 2.31 3.53
C LEU A 212 -8.96 3.20 2.71
N LEU A 213 -7.67 3.15 3.04
CA LEU A 213 -6.60 3.79 2.29
C LEU A 213 -5.75 2.73 1.60
N THR A 214 -5.72 2.74 0.27
CA THR A 214 -4.90 1.80 -0.51
C THR A 214 -3.67 2.51 -1.08
N LEU A 215 -2.48 1.98 -0.83
CA LEU A 215 -1.23 2.46 -1.39
C LEU A 215 -0.79 1.53 -2.51
N THR A 216 -0.39 2.10 -3.65
CA THR A 216 0.20 1.29 -4.72
C THR A 216 1.27 2.02 -5.50
N ALA A 217 2.30 1.29 -5.89
CA ALA A 217 3.29 1.77 -6.86
C ALA A 217 2.81 1.67 -8.31
N THR A 218 1.85 0.81 -8.62
CA THR A 218 1.45 0.57 -10.02
C THR A 218 0.44 1.60 -10.48
N PRO A 219 0.75 2.43 -11.50
CA PRO A 219 -0.18 3.41 -12.01
C PRO A 219 -1.42 2.75 -12.61
N ILE A 220 -2.58 3.19 -12.17
CA ILE A 220 -3.86 2.82 -12.76
C ILE A 220 -3.98 3.54 -14.12
N PRO A 221 -4.32 2.83 -15.22
CA PRO A 221 -4.50 3.49 -16.53
C PRO A 221 -5.47 4.67 -16.43
N ARG A 222 -5.11 5.80 -17.05
CA ARG A 222 -5.90 7.05 -16.98
C ARG A 222 -7.35 6.87 -17.44
N THR A 223 -7.57 6.02 -18.43
CA THR A 223 -8.91 5.67 -18.92
C THR A 223 -9.73 4.90 -17.87
N LEU A 224 -9.09 3.99 -17.12
CA LEU A 224 -9.73 3.32 -16.00
C LEU A 224 -10.01 4.31 -14.85
N ASN A 225 -9.09 5.23 -14.57
CA ASN A 225 -9.33 6.27 -13.59
C ASN A 225 -10.57 7.10 -13.92
N MET A 226 -10.65 7.64 -15.14
CA MET A 226 -11.82 8.42 -15.60
C MET A 226 -13.12 7.61 -15.55
N ALA A 227 -13.07 6.32 -15.89
CA ALA A 227 -14.24 5.44 -15.82
C ALA A 227 -14.66 5.09 -14.39
N MET A 228 -13.74 5.19 -13.43
CA MET A 228 -13.97 4.92 -12.00
C MET A 228 -14.23 6.19 -11.19
N MET A 229 -14.15 7.38 -11.80
CA MET A 229 -14.46 8.66 -11.15
C MET A 229 -15.87 8.63 -10.56
N GLY A 230 -15.98 8.95 -9.27
CA GLY A 230 -17.22 8.88 -8.49
C GLY A 230 -17.49 7.52 -7.83
N MET A 231 -16.81 6.45 -8.23
CA MET A 231 -16.88 5.14 -7.54
C MET A 231 -15.72 4.93 -6.56
N ARG A 232 -14.52 5.45 -6.88
CA ARG A 232 -13.34 5.38 -6.02
C ARG A 232 -12.49 6.62 -6.16
N ASP A 233 -12.06 7.18 -5.04
CA ASP A 233 -11.23 8.39 -5.03
C ASP A 233 -9.75 8.03 -5.26
N LEU A 234 -9.09 8.79 -6.12
CA LEU A 234 -7.69 8.55 -6.51
C LEU A 234 -6.86 9.81 -6.31
N SER A 235 -5.77 9.69 -5.56
CA SER A 235 -4.70 10.69 -5.48
C SER A 235 -3.46 10.17 -6.19
N ILE A 236 -2.90 10.97 -7.10
CA ILE A 236 -1.69 10.61 -7.86
C ILE A 236 -0.53 11.48 -7.37
N ILE A 237 0.56 10.84 -6.96
CA ILE A 237 1.84 11.47 -6.64
C ILE A 237 2.79 11.19 -7.79
N ALA A 238 2.99 12.18 -8.65
CA ALA A 238 3.82 12.07 -9.87
C ALA A 238 5.15 12.84 -9.76
N THR A 239 5.23 13.80 -8.84
CA THR A 239 6.42 14.61 -8.61
C THR A 239 7.39 13.87 -7.69
N PRO A 240 8.60 13.51 -8.16
CA PRO A 240 9.61 12.89 -7.32
C PRO A 240 10.15 13.90 -6.29
N PRO A 241 10.63 13.44 -5.12
CA PRO A 241 11.34 14.30 -4.17
C PRO A 241 12.61 14.91 -4.77
N SER A 242 12.98 16.12 -4.33
CA SER A 242 14.03 16.97 -4.92
C SER A 242 15.42 16.34 -5.01
N GLN A 243 15.77 15.39 -4.13
CA GLN A 243 17.06 14.71 -4.12
C GLN A 243 17.11 13.42 -4.97
N ARG A 244 16.04 13.07 -5.67
CA ARG A 244 16.00 11.84 -6.47
C ARG A 244 16.62 12.05 -7.84
N LEU A 245 17.71 11.32 -8.11
CA LEU A 245 18.27 11.22 -9.44
C LEU A 245 17.48 10.21 -10.29
N ALA A 246 17.22 10.55 -11.54
CA ALA A 246 16.62 9.62 -12.49
C ALA A 246 17.55 8.42 -12.74
N VAL A 247 16.99 7.21 -12.75
CA VAL A 247 17.76 6.00 -13.06
C VAL A 247 18.09 5.99 -14.55
N LYS A 248 19.39 5.98 -14.89
CA LYS A 248 19.83 5.82 -16.27
C LYS A 248 19.75 4.35 -16.67
N THR A 249 18.82 4.02 -17.57
CA THR A 249 18.64 2.66 -18.07
C THR A 249 19.39 2.47 -19.39
N VAL A 250 20.14 1.37 -19.51
CA VAL A 250 20.86 0.99 -20.73
C VAL A 250 20.45 -0.43 -21.11
N ILE A 251 20.19 -0.67 -22.40
CA ILE A 251 19.83 -1.98 -22.94
C ILE A 251 21.03 -2.50 -23.73
N THR A 252 21.59 -3.63 -23.33
CA THR A 252 22.76 -4.26 -23.98
C THR A 252 22.56 -5.76 -24.15
N PRO A 253 23.13 -6.37 -25.22
CA PRO A 253 23.23 -7.82 -25.32
C PRO A 253 23.99 -8.41 -24.13
N VAL A 254 23.58 -9.61 -23.72
CA VAL A 254 24.25 -10.39 -22.66
C VAL A 254 25.72 -10.61 -23.06
N GLY A 255 26.65 -10.28 -22.16
CA GLY A 255 28.09 -10.53 -22.33
C GLY A 255 28.94 -9.41 -22.94
N ARG A 256 28.37 -8.27 -23.39
CA ARG A 256 29.16 -7.19 -24.03
C ARG A 256 29.12 -5.80 -23.38
N GLY A 257 28.51 -5.62 -22.21
CA GLY A 257 28.44 -4.28 -21.62
C GLY A 257 27.98 -4.13 -20.18
N ALA A 258 27.85 -5.22 -19.43
CA ALA A 258 27.33 -5.18 -18.07
C ALA A 258 28.22 -5.98 -17.10
N ASP A 259 29.54 -5.78 -17.15
CA ASP A 259 30.41 -6.22 -16.06
C ASP A 259 30.16 -5.29 -14.85
N PRO A 260 29.70 -5.79 -13.69
CA PRO A 260 29.51 -4.99 -12.49
C PRO A 260 30.75 -4.18 -12.09
N ARG A 261 31.95 -4.68 -12.42
CA ARG A 261 33.25 -4.00 -12.15
C ARG A 261 33.44 -2.73 -12.98
N SER A 262 32.89 -2.69 -14.20
CA SER A 262 32.94 -1.50 -15.07
C SER A 262 32.02 -0.38 -14.59
N VAL A 263 31.01 -0.72 -13.76
CA VAL A 263 30.07 0.23 -13.17
C VAL A 263 30.63 0.79 -11.85
N SER A 264 31.30 -0.03 -11.03
CA SER A 264 31.89 0.38 -9.75
C SER A 264 33.03 1.40 -9.89
N THR A 265 33.85 1.29 -10.93
CA THR A 265 34.90 2.27 -11.25
C THR A 265 34.33 3.62 -11.68
N ARG A 266 33.09 3.65 -12.18
CA ARG A 266 32.45 4.84 -12.74
C ARG A 266 31.75 5.72 -11.69
N THR A 267 31.41 5.16 -10.53
CA THR A 267 30.63 5.88 -9.49
C THR A 267 31.47 6.50 -8.38
N GLY A 268 32.74 6.10 -8.17
CA GLY A 268 33.66 6.72 -7.20
C GLY A 268 33.22 6.66 -5.73
N ALA A 269 32.11 5.98 -5.41
CA ALA A 269 31.51 5.97 -4.08
C ALA A 269 32.15 4.90 -3.19
N ARG A 270 32.54 5.30 -1.97
CA ARG A 270 33.26 4.44 -0.99
C ARG A 270 32.50 3.19 -0.53
N ARG A 271 31.17 3.14 -0.73
CA ARG A 271 30.32 1.96 -0.50
C ARG A 271 29.19 1.95 -1.51
N THR A 272 29.29 1.09 -2.53
CA THR A 272 28.23 0.88 -3.52
C THR A 272 27.71 -0.54 -3.39
N VAL A 273 26.39 -0.73 -3.35
CA VAL A 273 25.74 -2.05 -3.39
C VAL A 273 25.19 -2.27 -4.79
N PHE A 274 25.45 -3.44 -5.36
CA PHE A 274 24.94 -3.85 -6.68
C PHE A 274 23.84 -4.89 -6.51
N TYR A 275 22.72 -4.69 -7.20
CA TYR A 275 21.67 -5.70 -7.31
C TYR A 275 21.82 -6.43 -8.64
N PHE A 276 22.11 -7.73 -8.58
CA PHE A 276 22.12 -8.60 -9.74
C PHE A 276 20.88 -9.49 -9.72
N LEU A 277 20.05 -9.44 -10.76
CA LEU A 277 18.85 -10.25 -10.87
C LEU A 277 19.16 -11.50 -11.71
N HIS A 278 19.11 -12.66 -11.07
CA HIS A 278 19.20 -13.96 -11.74
C HIS A 278 17.85 -14.68 -11.59
N ASN A 279 17.24 -15.05 -12.71
CA ASN A 279 15.85 -15.55 -12.70
C ASN A 279 15.73 -17.02 -12.26
N GLU A 280 16.82 -17.80 -12.32
CA GLU A 280 16.81 -19.24 -12.04
C GLU A 280 17.51 -19.56 -10.72
N VAL A 281 16.79 -20.16 -9.78
CA VAL A 281 17.37 -20.49 -8.46
C VAL A 281 18.44 -21.58 -8.59
N ASP A 282 18.22 -22.60 -9.42
CA ASP A 282 19.12 -23.76 -9.53
C ASP A 282 20.54 -23.38 -10.00
N SER A 283 20.66 -22.32 -10.81
CA SER A 283 21.94 -21.86 -11.36
C SER A 283 22.52 -20.65 -10.61
N ILE A 284 21.90 -20.21 -9.51
CA ILE A 284 22.29 -18.98 -8.79
C ILE A 284 23.68 -19.07 -8.16
N GLU A 285 24.06 -20.22 -7.60
CA GLU A 285 25.39 -20.41 -6.99
C GLU A 285 26.51 -20.45 -8.03
N ARG A 286 26.21 -20.99 -9.22
CA ARG A 286 27.13 -20.95 -10.35
C ARG A 286 27.34 -19.51 -10.80
N MET A 287 26.25 -18.76 -10.99
CA MET A 287 26.30 -17.35 -11.37
C MET A 287 27.03 -16.50 -10.31
N GLN A 288 26.82 -16.78 -9.02
CA GLN A 288 27.56 -16.11 -7.94
C GLN A 288 29.07 -16.32 -8.06
N ARG A 289 29.52 -17.55 -8.38
CA ARG A 289 30.94 -17.85 -8.61
C ARG A 289 31.47 -17.11 -9.83
N GLU A 290 30.74 -17.15 -10.95
CA GLU A 290 31.11 -16.44 -12.19
C GLU A 290 31.21 -14.90 -11.99
N LEU A 291 30.44 -14.33 -11.05
CA LEU A 291 30.51 -12.90 -10.72
C LEU A 291 31.64 -12.55 -9.72
N ALA A 292 32.11 -13.53 -8.93
CA ALA A 292 33.15 -13.33 -7.92
C ALA A 292 34.58 -13.50 -8.47
N GLU A 293 34.75 -14.30 -9.53
CA GLU A 293 35.97 -14.40 -10.34
C GLU A 293 36.20 -13.15 -11.20
#